data_AF-A0A2N2KNF6-F1
#
_entry.id   AF-A0A2N2KNF6-F1
#
_cell.length_a   1.000
_cell.length_b   1.000
_cell.length_c   1.000
_cell.angle_alpha   90.00
_cell.angle_beta   90.00
_cell.angle_gamma   90.00
#
_symmetry.space_group_name_H-M   'P 1'
#
loop_
_entity.id
_entity.type
_entity.pdbx_description
1 polymer ?
#
loop_
_entity_poly.entity_id
_entity_poly.type
_entity_poly.pdbx_seq_one_letter_code
_entity_poly.pdbx_strand_id
1 'polypeptide(L)'
;MFYMTNLPKIISWKFIFPISLLMIFVIVFFRTPKPCQESITYRIGKVDDRFGLTRQEFALAVNMAAAMWGKPLGREIFREDSSGAIEINLIYDYRQEASDKLKQLNYKIDNTKTSYEDLKVRLENLQTEYNQK
;
A
#
# COMPACT_ATOMS: atom_id res chain seq x y z
N MET A 1 -52.42 -52.20 13.53
CA MET A 1 -52.88 -51.23 14.55
C MET A 1 -52.03 -49.98 14.40
N PHE A 2 -52.45 -49.07 13.51
CA PHE A 2 -51.69 -47.84 13.19
C PHE A 2 -52.27 -46.68 13.99
N TYR A 3 -51.54 -46.19 15.00
CA TYR A 3 -51.86 -44.90 15.63
C TYR A 3 -51.37 -43.80 14.69
N MET A 4 -52.31 -43.19 13.98
CA MET A 4 -52.07 -42.02 13.15
C MET A 4 -52.03 -40.78 14.07
N THR A 5 -50.90 -40.09 14.05
CA THR A 5 -50.60 -38.88 14.81
C THR A 5 -51.57 -37.74 14.49
N ASN A 6 -52.26 -37.20 15.50
CA ASN A 6 -52.94 -35.91 15.37
C ASN A 6 -52.02 -34.82 15.93
N LEU A 7 -51.22 -34.20 15.05
CA LEU A 7 -50.58 -32.93 15.36
C LEU A 7 -51.65 -31.82 15.31
N PRO A 8 -51.83 -31.00 16.36
CA PRO A 8 -52.80 -29.92 16.32
C PRO A 8 -52.38 -28.86 15.29
N LYS A 9 -53.19 -28.67 14.24
CA LYS A 9 -53.06 -27.56 13.30
C LYS A 9 -53.49 -26.26 13.99
N ILE A 10 -52.65 -25.71 14.86
CA ILE A 10 -52.86 -24.38 15.44
C ILE A 10 -51.56 -23.60 15.27
N ILE A 11 -51.28 -23.20 14.04
CA ILE A 11 -50.36 -22.09 13.79
C ILE A 11 -51.24 -20.95 13.30
N SER A 12 -51.74 -20.16 14.26
CA SER A 12 -52.53 -18.97 13.96
C SER A 12 -51.68 -17.99 13.15
N TRP A 13 -52.25 -17.43 12.07
CA TRP A 13 -51.58 -16.42 11.22
C TRP A 13 -50.97 -15.28 12.03
N LYS A 14 -51.57 -14.97 13.18
CA LYS A 14 -51.09 -13.97 14.15
C LYS A 14 -49.66 -14.22 14.66
N PHE A 15 -49.16 -15.45 14.58
CA PHE A 15 -47.77 -15.80 14.90
C PHE A 15 -46.88 -15.89 13.65
N ILE A 16 -47.43 -16.32 12.51
CA ILE A 16 -46.66 -16.41 11.24
C ILE A 16 -46.25 -15.02 10.76
N PHE A 17 -47.16 -14.05 10.85
CA PHE A 17 -46.91 -12.69 10.40
C PHE A 17 -45.74 -11.99 11.14
N PRO A 18 -45.70 -11.94 12.49
CA PRO A 18 -44.57 -11.36 13.20
C PRO A 18 -43.30 -12.20 13.07
N ILE A 19 -43.38 -13.53 12.96
CA ILE A 19 -42.18 -14.37 12.70
C ILE A 19 -41.60 -14.06 11.33
N SER A 20 -42.43 -13.87 10.29
CA SER A 20 -41.97 -13.47 8.97
C SER A 20 -41.36 -12.07 8.96
N LEU A 21 -41.96 -11.13 9.69
CA LEU A 21 -41.47 -9.77 9.84
C LEU A 21 -40.12 -9.76 10.59
N LEU A 22 -40.00 -10.55 11.65
CA LEU A 22 -38.78 -10.69 12.45
C LEU A 22 -37.69 -11.40 11.65
N MET A 23 -38.02 -12.42 10.86
CA MET A 23 -37.10 -13.06 9.91
C MET A 23 -36.60 -12.09 8.83
N ILE A 24 -37.50 -11.29 8.24
CA ILE A 24 -37.12 -10.25 7.27
C ILE A 24 -36.23 -9.20 7.93
N PHE A 25 -36.57 -8.76 9.15
CA PHE A 25 -35.77 -7.79 9.91
C PHE A 25 -34.38 -8.33 10.25
N VAL A 26 -34.29 -9.59 10.68
CA VAL A 26 -33.03 -10.32 10.91
C VAL A 26 -32.21 -10.38 9.62
N ILE A 27 -32.81 -10.78 8.49
CA ILE A 27 -32.12 -10.84 7.20
C ILE A 27 -31.59 -9.46 6.80
N VAL A 28 -32.39 -8.40 6.92
CA VAL A 28 -31.95 -7.03 6.59
C VAL A 28 -30.82 -6.58 7.52
N PHE A 29 -30.94 -6.80 8.83
CA PHE A 29 -29.94 -6.42 9.82
C PHE A 29 -28.59 -7.14 9.63
N PHE A 30 -28.61 -8.42 9.25
CA PHE A 30 -27.38 -9.17 8.95
C PHE A 30 -26.82 -8.88 7.55
N ARG A 31 -27.59 -8.25 6.65
CA ARG A 31 -27.13 -7.90 5.29
C ARG A 31 -26.67 -6.46 5.12
N THR A 32 -26.92 -5.58 6.08
CA THR A 32 -26.36 -4.22 6.02
C THR A 32 -24.84 -4.28 6.24
N PRO A 33 -24.02 -3.85 5.26
CA PRO A 33 -22.57 -3.82 5.42
C PRO A 33 -22.22 -2.90 6.59
N LYS A 34 -21.33 -3.34 7.50
CA LYS A 34 -20.94 -2.47 8.61
C LYS A 34 -20.15 -1.29 8.06
N PRO A 35 -20.37 -0.07 8.59
CA PRO A 35 -19.55 1.07 8.22
C PRO A 35 -18.07 0.74 8.44
N CYS A 36 -17.21 1.17 7.51
CA CYS A 36 -15.76 0.95 7.54
C CYS A 36 -15.33 -0.53 7.45
N GLN A 37 -16.17 -1.42 6.93
CA GLN A 37 -15.82 -2.83 6.71
C GLN A 37 -15.29 -3.10 5.28
N GLU A 38 -15.67 -2.27 4.30
CA GLU A 38 -15.17 -2.36 2.94
C GLU A 38 -13.79 -1.73 2.79
N SER A 39 -12.93 -2.39 2.00
CA SER A 39 -11.61 -1.89 1.63
C SER A 39 -11.75 -0.69 0.70
N ILE A 40 -10.95 0.34 0.91
CA ILE A 40 -10.85 1.48 0.01
C ILE A 40 -10.12 1.02 -1.25
N THR A 41 -10.73 1.24 -2.42
CA THR A 41 -10.13 0.84 -3.69
C THR A 41 -9.21 1.93 -4.25
N TYR A 42 -8.07 1.52 -4.79
CA TYR A 42 -7.14 2.40 -5.50
C TYR A 42 -6.82 1.85 -6.89
N ARG A 43 -6.39 2.74 -7.78
CA ARG A 43 -5.89 2.40 -9.10
C ARG A 43 -4.59 3.13 -9.39
N ILE A 44 -3.73 2.51 -10.16
CA ILE A 44 -2.51 3.15 -10.64
C ILE A 44 -2.86 4.13 -11.76
N GLY A 45 -2.47 5.38 -11.61
CA GLY A 45 -2.63 6.45 -12.59
C GLY A 45 -1.40 6.59 -13.48
N LYS A 46 -0.95 7.82 -13.72
CA LYS A 46 0.28 8.14 -14.44
C LYS A 46 1.50 7.63 -13.66
N VAL A 47 2.40 6.97 -14.38
CA VAL A 47 3.73 6.60 -13.89
C VAL A 47 4.75 7.31 -14.78
N ASP A 48 5.57 8.17 -14.19
CA ASP A 48 6.56 8.94 -14.94
C ASP A 48 7.83 8.11 -15.15
N ASP A 49 8.14 7.81 -16.42
CA ASP A 49 9.27 6.95 -16.80
C ASP A 49 10.64 7.51 -16.36
N ARG A 50 10.74 8.80 -16.02
CA ARG A 50 11.96 9.42 -15.49
C ARG A 50 12.41 8.81 -14.15
N PHE A 51 11.53 8.12 -13.44
CA PHE A 51 11.91 7.33 -12.27
C PHE A 51 12.64 6.02 -12.62
N GLY A 52 12.65 5.61 -13.89
CA GLY A 52 13.23 4.34 -14.33
C GLY A 52 12.47 3.12 -13.83
N LEU A 53 11.19 3.27 -13.47
CA LEU A 53 10.32 2.21 -12.98
C LEU A 53 9.26 1.88 -14.03
N THR A 54 9.03 0.59 -14.24
CA THR A 54 7.87 0.11 -14.97
C THR A 54 6.60 0.32 -14.15
N ARG A 55 5.46 0.35 -14.84
CA ARG A 55 4.15 0.41 -14.19
C ARG A 55 3.92 -0.75 -13.22
N GLN A 56 4.42 -1.93 -13.56
CA GLN A 56 4.29 -3.15 -12.76
C GLN A 56 5.11 -3.07 -11.47
N GLU A 57 6.34 -2.58 -11.55
CA GLU A 57 7.19 -2.35 -10.36
C GLU A 57 6.55 -1.32 -9.43
N PHE A 58 5.99 -0.24 -10.00
CA PHE A 58 5.28 0.75 -9.22
C PHE A 58 4.02 0.18 -8.56
N ALA A 59 3.22 -0.60 -9.29
CA ALA A 59 2.03 -1.26 -8.74
C ALA A 59 2.40 -2.20 -7.57
N LEU A 60 3.48 -2.97 -7.72
CA LEU A 60 3.99 -3.84 -6.67
C LEU A 60 4.39 -3.04 -5.42
N ALA A 61 5.11 -1.93 -5.60
CA ALA A 61 5.51 -1.06 -4.49
C ALA A 61 4.29 -0.44 -3.76
N VAL A 62 3.29 0.00 -4.52
CA VAL A 62 2.02 0.51 -3.96
C VAL A 62 1.28 -0.58 -3.20
N ASN A 63 1.22 -1.81 -3.72
CA ASN A 63 0.60 -2.94 -3.04
C ASN A 63 1.29 -3.26 -1.71
N MET A 64 2.63 -3.29 -1.70
CA MET A 64 3.41 -3.45 -0.46
C MET A 64 3.11 -2.33 0.54
N ALA A 65 3.07 -1.08 0.08
CA ALA A 65 2.75 0.06 0.93
C ALA A 65 1.33 -0.03 1.51
N ALA A 66 0.34 -0.39 0.69
CA ALA A 66 -1.04 -0.62 1.10
C ALA A 66 -1.14 -1.72 2.18
N ALA A 67 -0.42 -2.83 1.99
CA ALA A 67 -0.40 -3.94 2.94
C ALA A 67 0.18 -3.56 4.31
N MET A 68 1.13 -2.61 4.38
CA MET A 68 1.68 -2.13 5.65
C MET A 68 0.62 -1.55 6.58
N TRP A 69 -0.38 -0.86 6.03
CA TRP A 69 -1.47 -0.28 6.83
C TRP A 69 -2.49 -1.33 7.29
N GLY A 70 -2.67 -2.41 6.55
CA GLY A 70 -3.59 -3.49 6.90
C GLY A 70 -3.07 -4.41 8.00
N LYS A 71 -1.75 -4.58 8.09
CA LYS A 71 -1.07 -5.51 9.03
C LYS A 71 -1.48 -5.29 10.50
N PRO A 72 -1.45 -4.06 11.04
CA PRO A 72 -1.85 -3.80 12.43
C PRO A 72 -3.35 -4.03 12.70
N LEU A 73 -4.17 -3.96 11.64
CA LEU A 73 -5.62 -4.08 11.72
C LEU A 73 -6.12 -5.51 11.47
N GLY A 74 -5.21 -6.44 11.13
CA GLY A 74 -5.55 -7.82 10.79
C GLY A 74 -6.47 -7.94 9.58
N ARG A 75 -6.53 -6.92 8.71
CA ARG A 75 -7.41 -6.89 7.54
C ARG A 75 -6.84 -6.04 6.42
N GLU A 76 -7.23 -6.36 5.18
CA GLU A 76 -6.96 -5.52 4.03
C GLU A 76 -7.85 -4.28 4.08
N ILE A 77 -7.25 -3.09 4.15
CA ILE A 77 -7.97 -1.81 4.15
C ILE A 77 -7.86 -1.06 2.81
N PHE A 78 -6.91 -1.45 1.97
CA PHE A 78 -6.69 -0.90 0.64
C PHE A 78 -6.59 -2.04 -0.35
N ARG A 79 -7.30 -1.94 -1.47
CA ARG A 79 -7.31 -2.95 -2.54
C ARG A 79 -7.11 -2.30 -3.90
N GLU A 80 -6.31 -2.90 -4.76
CA GLU A 80 -6.18 -2.44 -6.14
C GLU A 80 -7.43 -2.84 -6.96
N ASP A 81 -8.01 -1.89 -7.69
CA ASP A 81 -9.15 -2.10 -8.57
C ASP A 81 -9.02 -1.20 -9.80
N SER A 82 -9.37 -1.68 -11.00
CA SER A 82 -9.27 -0.88 -12.24
C SER A 82 -10.12 0.40 -12.22
N SER A 83 -11.24 0.37 -11.50
CA SER A 83 -12.16 1.49 -11.25
C SER A 83 -12.00 2.08 -9.85
N GLY A 84 -10.83 1.86 -9.23
CA GLY A 84 -10.54 2.30 -7.87
C GLY A 84 -10.79 3.80 -7.66
N ALA A 85 -11.40 4.12 -6.51
CA ALA A 85 -11.79 5.49 -6.18
C ALA A 85 -10.58 6.42 -6.00
N ILE A 86 -9.45 5.89 -5.52
CA ILE A 86 -8.21 6.63 -5.33
C ILE A 86 -7.29 6.38 -6.53
N GLU A 87 -6.95 7.43 -7.27
CA GLU A 87 -5.91 7.36 -8.31
C GLU A 87 -4.54 7.72 -7.75
N ILE A 88 -3.58 6.82 -7.88
CA ILE A 88 -2.20 7.01 -7.40
C ILE A 88 -1.29 7.31 -8.60
N ASN A 89 -0.76 8.52 -8.65
CA ASN A 89 0.15 8.97 -9.71
C ASN A 89 1.60 9.07 -9.17
N LEU A 90 2.56 8.55 -9.93
CA LEU A 90 3.99 8.79 -9.72
C LEU A 90 4.43 9.93 -10.64
N ILE A 91 4.60 11.12 -10.08
CA ILE A 91 4.89 12.35 -10.84
C ILE A 91 6.31 12.82 -10.53
N TYR A 92 7.12 13.01 -11.57
CA TYR A 92 8.45 13.58 -11.43
C TYR A 92 8.35 15.10 -11.57
N ASP A 93 8.31 15.79 -10.44
CA ASP A 93 8.21 17.24 -10.37
C ASP A 93 9.58 17.91 -10.10
N TYR A 94 9.56 19.23 -9.95
CA TYR A 94 10.75 20.03 -9.67
C TYR A 94 11.46 19.62 -8.36
N ARG A 95 10.74 19.04 -7.38
CA ARG A 95 11.32 18.61 -6.10
C ARG A 95 12.17 17.37 -6.32
N GLN A 96 11.67 16.43 -7.12
CA GLN A 96 12.44 15.25 -7.49
C GLN A 96 13.65 15.66 -8.34
N GLU A 97 13.47 16.56 -9.31
CA GLU A 97 14.57 17.10 -10.12
C GLU A 97 15.65 17.77 -9.26
N ALA A 98 15.25 18.60 -8.30
CA ALA A 98 16.17 19.25 -7.38
C ALA A 98 16.93 18.23 -6.52
N SER A 99 16.23 17.21 -6.00
CA SER A 99 16.84 16.14 -5.22
C SER A 99 17.89 15.36 -6.01
N ASP A 100 17.61 15.05 -7.27
CA ASP A 100 18.54 14.31 -8.13
C ASP A 100 19.75 15.17 -8.53
N LYS A 101 19.55 16.47 -8.79
CA LYS A 101 20.66 17.42 -8.98
C LYS A 101 21.54 17.52 -7.72
N LEU A 102 20.95 17.59 -6.53
CA LEU A 102 21.70 17.63 -5.28
C LEU A 102 22.51 16.36 -5.05
N LYS A 103 21.93 15.18 -5.31
CA LYS A 103 22.66 13.90 -5.26
C LYS A 103 23.86 13.90 -6.20
N GLN A 104 23.67 14.33 -7.46
CA GLN A 104 24.75 14.41 -8.44
C GLN A 104 25.88 15.35 -7.99
N LEU A 105 25.54 16.50 -7.39
CA LEU A 105 26.53 17.42 -6.85
C LEU A 105 27.30 16.79 -5.68
N ASN A 106 26.62 16.14 -4.74
CA ASN A 106 27.26 15.45 -3.62
C ASN A 106 28.24 14.37 -4.11
N TYR A 107 27.86 13.54 -5.08
CA TYR A 107 28.77 12.54 -5.66
C TYR A 107 30.04 13.17 -6.25
N LYS A 108 29.93 14.32 -6.93
CA LYS A 108 31.09 15.03 -7.48
C LYS A 108 32.00 15.59 -6.38
N ILE A 109 31.41 16.13 -5.32
CA ILE A 109 32.14 16.66 -4.16
C ILE A 109 32.91 15.53 -3.48
N ASP A 110 32.26 14.39 -3.23
CA ASP A 110 32.87 13.24 -2.57
C ASP A 110 34.05 12.69 -3.41
N ASN A 111 33.87 12.51 -4.72
CA ASN A 111 34.95 12.05 -5.60
C ASN A 111 36.15 13.03 -5.65
N THR A 112 35.86 14.34 -5.66
CA THR A 112 36.91 15.37 -5.65
C THR A 112 37.69 15.33 -4.34
N LYS A 113 36.98 15.17 -3.22
CA LYS A 113 37.60 15.05 -1.89
C LYS A 113 38.50 13.81 -1.83
N THR A 114 38.02 12.65 -2.28
CA THR A 114 38.84 11.43 -2.33
C THR A 114 40.11 11.63 -3.15
N SER A 115 40.00 12.24 -4.33
CA SER A 115 41.16 12.51 -5.19
C SER A 115 42.18 13.46 -4.54
N TYR A 116 41.70 14.47 -3.80
CA TYR A 116 42.55 15.39 -3.07
C TYR A 116 43.30 14.69 -1.92
N GLU A 117 42.62 13.85 -1.14
CA GLU A 117 43.26 13.10 -0.06
C GLU A 117 44.30 12.10 -0.60
N ASP A 118 44.01 11.42 -1.72
CA ASP A 118 44.97 10.54 -2.39
C ASP A 118 46.22 11.28 -2.85
N LEU A 119 46.05 12.49 -3.41
CA LEU A 119 47.18 13.33 -3.82
C LEU A 119 48.01 13.78 -2.62
N LYS A 120 47.35 14.16 -1.52
CA LYS A 120 48.02 14.58 -0.28
C LYS A 120 48.87 13.44 0.29
N VAL A 121 48.34 12.23 0.38
CA VAL A 121 49.08 11.05 0.86
C VAL A 121 50.31 10.77 -0.03
N ARG A 122 50.18 10.91 -1.35
CA ARG A 122 51.33 10.75 -2.27
C ARG A 122 52.42 11.78 -2.02
N LEU A 123 52.04 13.04 -1.77
CA LEU A 123 53.01 14.09 -1.46
C LEU A 123 53.73 13.84 -0.13
N GLU A 124 53.00 13.43 0.91
CA GLU A 124 53.57 13.08 2.22
C GLU A 124 54.57 11.92 2.11
N ASN A 125 54.26 10.90 1.31
CA ASN A 125 55.16 9.78 1.05
C ASN A 125 56.44 10.22 0.32
N LEU A 126 56.32 10.99 -0.76
CA LEU A 126 57.46 11.50 -1.52
C LEU A 126 58.36 12.41 -0.66
N GLN A 127 57.77 13.25 0.19
CA GLN A 127 58.51 14.11 1.11
C GLN A 127 59.26 13.28 2.16
N THR A 128 58.65 12.20 2.66
CA THR A 128 59.30 11.27 3.60
C THR A 128 60.47 10.55 2.94
N GLU A 129 60.32 10.06 1.70
CA GLU A 129 61.40 9.43 0.94
C GLU A 129 62.57 10.40 0.69
N TYR A 130 62.26 11.65 0.33
CA TYR A 130 63.28 12.68 0.11
C TYR A 130 64.07 12.98 1.39
N ASN A 131 63.39 13.15 2.53
CA ASN A 131 64.03 13.49 3.81
C ASN A 131 64.85 12.35 4.42
N GLN A 132 64.69 11.11 3.94
CA GLN A 132 65.47 9.94 4.37
C GLN A 132 66.77 9.73 3.58
N LYS A 133 66.99 10.49 2.50
CA LYS A 133 68.24 10.54 1.73
C LYS A 133 69.11 11.70 2.17
#